data_AF-A0A928JJ08-F1
#
_entry.id   AF-A0A928JJ08-F1
#
_cell.length_a   1.000
_cell.length_b   1.000
_cell.length_c   1.000
_cell.angle_alpha   90.00
_cell.angle_beta   90.00
_cell.angle_gamma   90.00
#
_symmetry.space_group_name_H-M   'P 1'
#
loop_
_entity.id
_entity.type
_entity.pdbx_description
1 polymer ?
#
loop_
_entity_poly.entity_id
_entity_poly.type
_entity_poly.pdbx_seq_one_letter_code
_entity_poly.pdbx_strand_id
1 'polypeptide(L)'
;MSKIPCKICSCGLYHDLSVKFCTGCSADLSQKAAELVETDTIPSDKRGMIKENLKFYVQKCICQTLNFTLDEKTPVTSCRRCGGIRVAMVKPVEYKEEAPAPAAEEKTPEKTSDFGAIADNIRTTMGDTDGTPCESDEEEPVGWGALLGEPESKSAPKPSNAVTSITLVCITNPSATFTAKGKEGEKHLFGRYSLLGEYMQHDTQIGSEHCYVYFANGNWYVTNKKASNGTFLNEELLADGTVYPLTDGALLKLGHRPDSFTFRVTIR
;
A
#
# COMPACT_ATOMS: atom_id res chain seq x y z
N MET A 1 49.12 10.51 19.94
CA MET A 1 48.08 11.18 19.14
C MET A 1 47.67 10.26 17.99
N SER A 2 46.73 9.36 18.21
CA SER A 2 46.39 8.35 17.18
C SER A 2 45.21 8.86 16.34
N LYS A 3 45.46 9.01 15.04
CA LYS A 3 44.53 9.54 14.03
C LYS A 3 43.91 8.36 13.22
N ILE A 4 42.59 8.14 13.27
CA ILE A 4 41.87 7.25 12.36
C ILE A 4 41.76 7.99 11.01
N PRO A 5 42.36 7.47 9.93
CA PRO A 5 42.45 8.19 8.67
C PRO A 5 41.14 8.14 7.89
N CYS A 6 40.72 9.29 7.35
CA CYS A 6 39.68 9.37 6.33
C CYS A 6 40.15 8.67 5.05
N LYS A 7 39.53 7.52 4.72
CA LYS A 7 39.74 6.82 3.45
C LYS A 7 38.98 7.43 2.27
N ILE A 8 38.22 8.52 2.48
CA ILE A 8 37.32 9.07 1.46
C ILE A 8 37.98 10.17 0.61
N CYS A 9 38.99 10.90 1.12
CA CYS A 9 39.75 11.90 0.36
C CYS A 9 41.28 11.89 0.52
N SER A 10 41.87 10.90 1.20
CA SER A 10 43.33 10.83 1.45
C SER A 10 43.91 12.04 2.23
N CYS A 11 43.03 12.88 2.78
CA CYS A 11 43.27 14.20 3.37
C CYS A 11 43.55 14.16 4.88
N GLY A 12 43.36 13.00 5.54
CA GLY A 12 43.81 12.76 6.92
C GLY A 12 43.05 13.46 8.05
N LEU A 13 41.88 14.06 7.78
CA LEU A 13 41.00 14.69 8.77
C LEU A 13 39.79 13.82 9.13
N TYR A 14 39.17 14.05 10.29
CA TYR A 14 37.99 13.33 10.78
C TYR A 14 36.70 14.15 10.56
N HIS A 15 35.60 13.52 10.13
CA HIS A 15 34.31 14.20 9.92
C HIS A 15 33.14 13.43 10.53
N ASP A 16 32.13 14.18 10.98
CA ASP A 16 30.82 13.68 11.44
C ASP A 16 29.88 13.45 10.24
N LEU A 17 28.96 12.48 10.34
CA LEU A 17 27.97 12.11 9.32
C LEU A 17 27.01 13.26 8.95
N SER A 18 26.96 14.30 9.77
CA SER A 18 26.16 15.51 9.57
C SER A 18 26.79 16.53 8.59
N VAL A 19 28.04 16.32 8.18
CA VAL A 19 28.81 17.31 7.41
C VAL A 19 28.64 17.10 5.90
N LYS A 20 28.04 18.08 5.22
CA LYS A 20 27.81 18.04 3.76
C LYS A 20 29.09 18.19 2.93
N PHE A 21 30.06 18.99 3.39
CA PHE A 21 31.30 19.27 2.68
C PHE A 21 32.53 19.00 3.56
N CYS A 22 33.50 18.27 3.02
CA CYS A 22 34.78 18.05 3.70
C CYS A 22 35.46 19.39 4.01
N THR A 23 35.79 19.65 5.27
CA THR A 23 36.44 20.91 5.66
C THR A 23 37.91 21.02 5.21
N GLY A 24 38.53 19.92 4.78
CA GLY A 24 39.90 19.90 4.27
C GLY A 24 40.00 20.14 2.77
N CYS A 25 39.13 19.53 1.96
CA CYS A 25 39.22 19.58 0.49
C CYS A 25 37.94 20.07 -0.19
N SER A 26 36.93 20.47 0.57
CA SER A 26 35.63 20.98 0.10
C SER A 26 34.82 20.00 -0.76
N ALA A 27 35.20 18.72 -0.80
CA ALA A 27 34.45 17.68 -1.51
C ALA A 27 33.07 17.45 -0.88
N ASP A 28 32.05 17.29 -1.71
CA ASP A 28 30.69 16.96 -1.27
C ASP A 28 30.63 15.49 -0.81
N LEU A 29 30.26 15.30 0.47
CA LEU A 29 30.18 14.00 1.12
C LEU A 29 28.77 13.41 1.08
N SER A 30 27.76 14.17 0.63
CA SER A 30 26.35 13.75 0.64
C SER A 30 26.03 12.55 -0.27
N GLN A 31 26.91 12.26 -1.23
CA GLN A 31 26.72 11.21 -2.23
C GLN A 31 27.59 9.96 -1.96
N LYS A 32 28.42 9.97 -0.92
CA LYS A 32 29.31 8.84 -0.60
C LYS A 32 28.73 8.00 0.52
N ALA A 33 28.58 6.70 0.28
CA ALA A 33 28.14 5.75 1.29
C ALA A 33 29.15 5.71 2.44
N ALA A 34 28.65 5.81 3.68
CA ALA A 34 29.47 5.65 4.86
C ALA A 34 29.87 4.17 5.00
N GLU A 35 31.17 3.90 5.15
CA GLU A 35 31.65 2.57 5.52
C GLU A 35 31.66 2.44 7.04
N LEU A 36 31.14 1.32 7.54
CA LEU A 36 31.16 1.00 8.95
C LEU A 36 32.61 0.73 9.36
N VAL A 37 33.15 1.57 10.24
CA VAL A 37 34.48 1.33 10.79
C VAL A 37 34.29 0.46 12.03
N GLU A 38 34.54 -0.83 11.90
CA GLU A 38 34.64 -1.80 13.00
C GLU A 38 35.92 -1.51 13.81
N THR A 39 35.93 -0.39 14.54
CA THR A 39 36.92 -0.14 15.60
C THR A 39 36.18 -0.11 16.92
N ASP A 40 36.37 -1.15 17.72
CA ASP A 40 35.54 -1.48 18.89
C ASP A 40 35.66 -0.52 20.08
N THR A 41 36.37 0.61 19.98
CA THR A 41 36.38 1.56 21.10
C THR A 41 36.76 2.95 20.65
N ILE A 42 35.77 3.84 20.59
CA ILE A 42 36.01 5.29 20.56
C ILE A 42 36.47 5.69 21.98
N PRO A 43 37.70 6.24 22.12
CA PRO A 43 38.21 6.75 23.39
C PRO A 43 37.25 7.79 24.01
N SER A 44 37.05 7.74 25.32
CA SER A 44 36.03 8.54 26.03
C SER A 44 36.22 10.06 25.88
N ASP A 45 37.46 10.51 25.70
CA ASP A 45 37.87 11.90 25.45
C ASP A 45 37.51 12.40 24.03
N LYS A 46 37.17 11.49 23.11
CA LYS A 46 36.77 11.80 21.73
C LYS A 46 35.28 11.56 21.46
N ARG A 47 34.53 11.11 22.47
CA ARG A 47 33.06 11.04 22.36
C ARG A 47 32.54 12.48 22.45
N GLY A 48 31.78 12.91 21.44
CA GLY A 48 31.04 14.17 21.56
C GLY A 48 30.16 14.12 22.82
N MET A 49 29.89 15.27 23.43
CA MET A 49 28.98 15.32 24.58
C MET A 49 27.62 14.79 24.14
N ILE A 50 27.24 13.60 24.61
CA ILE A 50 25.89 13.09 24.45
C ILE A 50 25.01 14.06 25.24
N LYS A 51 24.05 14.70 24.58
CA LYS A 51 23.01 15.43 25.31
C LYS A 51 22.17 14.39 26.02
N GLU A 52 22.53 14.06 27.26
CA GLU A 52 21.85 13.07 28.10
C GLU A 52 20.37 13.42 28.33
N ASN A 53 20.01 14.69 28.15
CA ASN A 53 18.65 15.21 28.29
C ASN A 53 17.91 15.41 26.95
N LEU A 54 18.33 14.74 25.87
CA LEU A 54 17.62 14.85 24.60
C LEU A 54 16.27 14.14 24.74
N LYS A 55 15.17 14.90 24.64
CA LYS A 55 13.82 14.36 24.62
C LYS A 55 13.54 13.82 23.22
N PHE A 56 13.11 12.57 23.15
CA PHE A 56 12.64 11.95 21.91
C PHE A 56 11.13 11.78 22.02
N TYR A 57 10.43 11.94 20.91
CA TYR A 57 9.00 11.68 20.82
C TYR A 57 8.76 10.51 19.88
N VAL A 58 7.74 9.72 20.17
CA VAL A 58 7.37 8.53 19.43
C VAL A 58 5.95 8.64 18.91
N GLN A 59 5.74 8.16 17.69
CA GLN A 59 4.44 7.96 17.07
C GLN A 59 4.30 6.49 16.69
N LYS A 60 3.32 5.83 17.30
CA LYS A 60 3.01 4.43 17.00
C LYS A 60 2.14 4.38 15.75
N CYS A 61 2.68 3.77 14.70
CA CYS A 61 1.91 3.51 13.49
C CYS A 61 0.92 2.34 13.70
N ILE A 62 -0.12 2.28 12.87
CA ILE A 62 -1.09 1.17 12.83
C ILE A 62 -0.39 -0.18 12.61
N CYS A 63 0.69 -0.20 11.81
CA CYS A 63 1.52 -1.39 11.61
C CYS A 63 2.42 -1.75 12.82
N GLN A 64 2.14 -1.18 13.99
CA GLN A 64 2.86 -1.33 15.26
C GLN A 64 4.30 -0.80 15.27
N THR A 65 4.77 -0.18 14.18
CA THR A 65 6.11 0.39 14.12
C THR A 65 6.18 1.70 14.89
N LEU A 66 7.20 1.86 15.73
CA LEU A 66 7.52 3.09 16.44
C LEU A 66 8.31 4.02 15.53
N ASN A 67 7.83 5.25 15.34
CA ASN A 67 8.51 6.27 14.54
C ASN A 67 8.96 7.39 15.48
N PHE A 68 10.26 7.68 15.49
CA PHE A 68 10.87 8.62 16.41
C PHE A 68 11.11 9.98 15.75
N THR A 69 10.90 11.06 16.51
CA THR A 69 11.20 12.45 16.15
C THR A 69 11.83 13.17 17.34
N LEU A 70 12.60 14.23 17.07
CA LEU A 70 13.24 15.07 18.08
C LEU A 70 12.35 16.26 18.50
N ASP A 71 11.24 16.48 17.80
CA ASP A 71 10.38 17.64 17.99
C ASP A 71 8.92 17.21 18.14
N GLU A 72 8.28 17.62 19.25
CA GLU A 72 6.85 17.37 19.52
C GLU A 72 5.94 17.99 18.45
N LYS A 73 6.36 19.13 17.89
CA LYS A 73 5.57 19.93 16.95
C LYS A 73 5.71 19.45 15.51
N THR A 74 6.76 18.67 15.23
CA THR A 74 7.07 18.19 13.89
C THR A 74 6.88 16.66 13.84
N PRO A 75 5.65 16.19 13.61
CA PRO A 75 5.37 14.76 13.51
C PRO A 75 6.07 14.16 12.29
N VAL A 76 6.42 12.89 12.41
CA VAL A 76 6.83 12.06 11.28
C VAL A 76 5.67 12.01 10.28
N THR A 77 5.96 12.32 9.01
CA THR A 77 4.94 12.45 7.96
C THR A 77 4.55 11.12 7.33
N SER A 78 5.42 10.12 7.36
CA SER A 78 5.18 8.78 6.83
C SER A 78 5.89 7.71 7.66
N CYS A 79 5.26 6.55 7.83
CA CYS A 79 5.85 5.48 8.63
C CYS A 79 7.11 4.94 7.94
N ARG A 80 8.22 4.84 8.67
CA ARG A 80 9.50 4.35 8.14
C ARG A 80 9.49 2.88 7.72
N ARG A 81 8.50 2.09 8.18
CA ARG A 81 8.32 0.69 7.75
C ARG A 81 7.30 0.55 6.62
N CYS A 82 6.06 1.00 6.82
CA CYS A 82 4.99 0.75 5.85
C CYS A 82 4.71 1.91 4.88
N GLY A 83 5.37 3.05 5.03
CA GLY A 83 5.14 4.26 4.22
C GLY A 83 3.81 4.98 4.50
N GLY A 84 2.96 4.44 5.38
CA GLY A 84 1.63 5.01 5.65
C GLY A 84 1.69 6.41 6.24
N ILE A 85 0.98 7.36 5.63
CA ILE A 85 0.93 8.78 6.03
C ILE A 85 0.10 9.04 7.29
N ARG A 86 -0.70 8.05 7.71
CA ARG A 86 -1.55 8.15 8.91
C ARG A 86 -0.76 8.36 10.20
N VAL A 87 0.52 8.03 10.21
CA VAL A 87 1.40 8.35 11.35
C VAL A 87 1.44 9.86 11.60
N ALA A 88 1.31 10.70 10.57
CA ALA A 88 1.27 12.16 10.70
C ALA A 88 0.08 12.68 11.53
N MET A 89 -1.01 11.90 11.60
CA MET A 89 -2.21 12.23 12.38
C MET A 89 -2.07 11.83 13.86
N VAL A 90 -1.08 11.00 14.20
CA VAL A 90 -0.81 10.59 15.58
C VAL A 90 0.05 11.66 16.22
N LYS A 91 -0.42 12.28 17.32
CA LYS A 91 0.39 13.27 18.04
C LYS A 91 1.66 12.59 18.59
N PRO A 92 2.87 13.14 18.36
CA PRO A 92 4.09 12.64 19.01
C PRO A 92 3.96 12.68 20.53
N VAL A 93 4.31 11.57 21.19
CA VAL A 93 4.30 11.45 22.66
C VAL A 93 5.74 11.31 23.13
N GLU A 94 6.12 11.99 24.21
CA GLU A 94 7.46 11.85 24.79
C GLU A 94 7.75 10.38 25.11
N TYR A 95 8.84 9.86 24.55
CA TYR A 95 9.25 8.48 24.76
C TYR A 95 9.79 8.34 26.18
N LYS A 96 9.09 7.52 26.97
CA LYS A 96 9.57 7.04 28.26
C LYS A 96 9.88 5.57 28.07
N GLU A 97 11.09 5.17 28.39
CA GLU A 97 11.46 3.75 28.40
C GLU A 97 10.54 3.05 29.39
N GLU A 98 9.61 2.23 28.89
CA GLU A 98 8.80 1.40 29.76
C GLU A 98 9.75 0.43 30.46
N ALA A 99 9.75 0.47 31.79
CA ALA A 99 10.53 -0.47 32.59
C ALA A 99 10.22 -1.90 32.09
N PRO A 100 11.24 -2.76 31.92
CA PRO A 100 11.02 -4.12 31.45
C PRO A 100 9.97 -4.77 32.34
N ALA A 101 8.92 -5.30 31.70
CA ALA A 101 7.90 -6.06 32.41
C ALA A 101 8.58 -7.15 33.26
N PRO A 102 8.17 -7.36 34.52
CA PRO A 102 8.72 -8.44 35.33
C PRO A 102 8.60 -9.74 34.53
N ALA A 103 9.73 -10.43 34.38
CA ALA A 103 9.82 -11.66 33.61
C ALA A 103 8.68 -12.60 34.01
N ALA A 104 7.83 -12.95 33.05
CA ALA A 104 6.85 -14.00 33.24
C ALA A 104 7.61 -15.29 33.54
N GLU A 105 7.40 -15.84 34.73
CA GLU A 105 7.96 -17.13 35.13
C GLU A 105 7.60 -18.20 34.09
N GLU A 106 8.63 -18.82 33.50
CA GLU A 106 8.50 -20.00 32.65
C GLU A 106 7.81 -21.11 33.44
N LYS A 107 6.56 -21.42 33.08
CA LYS A 107 5.95 -22.70 33.46
C LYS A 107 6.56 -23.79 32.59
N THR A 108 7.34 -24.65 33.24
CA THR A 108 7.86 -25.90 32.72
C THR A 108 6.70 -26.81 32.25
N PRO A 109 6.81 -27.46 31.08
CA PRO A 109 5.83 -28.47 30.68
C PRO A 109 6.17 -29.80 31.36
N GLU A 110 5.34 -30.22 32.32
CA GLU A 110 5.35 -31.58 32.82
C GLU A 110 4.88 -32.56 31.73
N LYS A 111 5.78 -33.52 31.43
CA LYS A 111 5.47 -34.73 30.67
C LYS A 111 4.40 -35.53 31.39
N THR A 112 3.37 -35.95 30.65
CA THR A 112 2.70 -37.23 30.93
C THR A 112 2.72 -38.08 29.66
N SER A 113 3.19 -39.30 29.87
CA SER A 113 3.39 -40.37 28.91
C SER A 113 2.18 -41.29 28.80
N ASP A 114 2.03 -41.82 27.60
CA ASP A 114 1.57 -43.15 27.22
C ASP A 114 0.08 -43.54 27.13
N PHE A 115 -0.09 -44.46 26.15
CA PHE A 115 -1.22 -45.28 25.69
C PHE A 115 -2.11 -44.64 24.60
N GLY A 116 -2.28 -45.23 23.42
CA GLY A 116 -1.82 -46.51 22.88
C GLY A 116 -2.38 -46.69 21.46
N ALA A 117 -1.72 -47.57 20.71
CA ALA A 117 -1.92 -47.92 19.30
C ALA A 117 -3.37 -48.03 18.80
N ILE A 118 -3.60 -47.60 17.54
CA ILE A 118 -4.22 -48.44 16.50
C ILE A 118 -3.53 -48.14 15.18
N ALA A 119 -2.78 -49.11 14.67
CA ALA A 119 -2.45 -49.24 13.26
C ALA A 119 -3.67 -49.84 12.54
N ASP A 120 -3.99 -49.37 11.34
CA ASP A 120 -4.12 -50.27 10.19
C ASP A 120 -4.38 -49.51 8.88
N ASN A 121 -3.54 -49.85 7.90
CA ASN A 121 -3.83 -50.11 6.49
C ASN A 121 -4.87 -49.24 5.79
N ILE A 122 -4.45 -48.48 4.77
CA ILE A 122 -4.75 -48.77 3.35
C ILE A 122 -3.58 -48.30 2.47
N ARG A 123 -2.85 -49.28 1.92
CA ARG A 123 -2.08 -49.21 0.67
C ARG A 123 -3.00 -49.69 -0.46
N THR A 124 -2.61 -49.40 -1.72
CA THR A 124 -2.98 -50.08 -3.00
C THR A 124 -3.86 -49.16 -3.87
N THR A 125 -3.62 -48.85 -5.15
CA THR A 125 -2.56 -49.10 -6.16
C THR A 125 -2.91 -48.25 -7.40
N MET A 126 -1.87 -47.87 -8.15
CA MET A 126 -1.70 -47.92 -9.63
C MET A 126 -2.90 -47.79 -10.57
N GLY A 127 -2.68 -47.04 -11.66
CA GLY A 127 -3.39 -47.25 -12.93
C GLY A 127 -3.20 -46.14 -13.95
N ASP A 128 -2.03 -46.10 -14.60
CA ASP A 128 -1.86 -45.52 -15.94
C ASP A 128 -2.75 -46.24 -16.95
N THR A 129 -3.31 -45.54 -17.95
CA THR A 129 -3.33 -46.01 -19.35
C THR A 129 -3.69 -44.86 -20.30
N ASP A 130 -2.80 -44.68 -21.27
CA ASP A 130 -3.02 -44.50 -22.71
C ASP A 130 -3.86 -43.35 -23.25
N GLY A 131 -3.18 -42.54 -24.09
CA GLY A 131 -3.83 -41.70 -25.08
C GLY A 131 -4.18 -42.47 -26.35
N THR A 132 -5.02 -41.86 -27.18
CA THR A 132 -5.00 -41.91 -28.66
C THR A 132 -5.87 -40.74 -29.18
N PRO A 133 -5.48 -40.06 -30.27
CA PRO A 133 -6.15 -38.87 -30.82
C PRO A 133 -7.04 -39.20 -32.03
N CYS A 134 -8.12 -38.44 -32.24
CA CYS A 134 -8.89 -38.36 -33.49
C CYS A 134 -9.87 -37.17 -33.35
N GLU A 135 -9.65 -36.07 -34.05
CA GLU A 135 -10.10 -35.73 -35.42
C GLU A 135 -11.41 -34.93 -35.41
N SER A 136 -11.39 -33.95 -36.31
CA SER A 136 -12.35 -32.90 -36.63
C SER A 136 -13.73 -33.41 -37.03
N ASP A 137 -14.78 -32.61 -36.76
CA ASP A 137 -15.81 -32.32 -37.74
C ASP A 137 -16.54 -31.01 -37.43
N GLU A 138 -16.78 -30.26 -38.50
CA GLU A 138 -17.45 -28.96 -38.58
C GLU A 138 -18.97 -29.15 -38.47
N GLU A 139 -19.65 -28.48 -37.53
CA GLU A 139 -21.07 -28.10 -37.69
C GLU A 139 -21.39 -26.79 -36.96
N GLU A 140 -21.62 -25.73 -37.72
CA GLU A 140 -22.49 -24.58 -37.40
C GLU A 140 -23.75 -24.73 -38.28
N PRO A 141 -24.88 -24.03 -38.05
CA PRO A 141 -25.33 -23.26 -36.89
C PRO A 141 -26.79 -23.60 -36.49
N VAL A 142 -27.20 -23.34 -35.23
CA VAL A 142 -28.64 -23.31 -34.90
C VAL A 142 -28.99 -22.02 -34.15
N GLY A 143 -29.69 -21.15 -34.89
CA GLY A 143 -30.13 -19.84 -34.44
C GLY A 143 -31.23 -19.91 -33.37
N TRP A 144 -30.97 -19.25 -32.24
CA TRP A 144 -31.91 -19.06 -31.13
C TRP A 144 -32.89 -17.89 -31.33
N GLY A 145 -33.27 -17.60 -32.57
CA GLY A 145 -34.00 -16.38 -32.95
C GLY A 145 -35.52 -16.36 -32.69
N ALA A 146 -36.12 -17.28 -31.93
CA ALA A 146 -37.59 -17.45 -31.99
C ALA A 146 -38.32 -17.73 -30.65
N LEU A 147 -37.73 -17.51 -29.47
CA LEU A 147 -38.39 -17.90 -28.21
C LEU A 147 -38.44 -16.87 -27.07
N LEU A 148 -38.17 -15.59 -27.32
CA LEU A 148 -38.52 -14.52 -26.38
C LEU A 148 -39.02 -13.30 -27.16
N GLY A 149 -40.26 -12.90 -26.87
CA GLY A 149 -41.00 -11.86 -27.58
C GLY A 149 -40.27 -10.52 -27.66
N GLU A 150 -40.63 -9.76 -28.70
CA GLU A 150 -40.17 -8.39 -28.90
C GLU A 150 -40.40 -7.56 -27.63
N PRO A 151 -39.37 -6.97 -27.01
CA PRO A 151 -39.62 -5.95 -26.01
C PRO A 151 -40.16 -4.73 -26.74
N GLU A 152 -41.42 -4.40 -26.46
CA GLU A 152 -42.03 -3.11 -26.78
C GLU A 152 -41.02 -1.98 -26.57
N SER A 153 -40.80 -1.18 -27.62
CA SER A 153 -39.93 -0.03 -27.57
C SER A 153 -40.47 0.99 -26.57
N LYS A 154 -40.08 0.86 -25.30
CA LYS A 154 -40.20 1.94 -24.33
C LYS A 154 -39.26 3.03 -24.81
N SER A 155 -39.86 4.07 -25.37
CA SER A 155 -39.19 5.31 -25.76
C SER A 155 -38.20 5.70 -24.66
N ALA A 156 -36.91 5.75 -25.02
CA ALA A 156 -35.87 6.20 -24.11
C ALA A 156 -36.27 7.58 -23.54
N PRO A 157 -36.12 7.80 -22.22
CA PRO A 157 -36.39 9.10 -21.65
C PRO A 157 -35.50 10.14 -22.35
N LYS A 158 -36.17 11.17 -22.86
CA LYS A 158 -35.57 12.35 -23.50
C LYS A 158 -34.41 12.83 -22.61
N PRO A 159 -33.17 13.02 -23.13
CA PRO A 159 -32.06 13.45 -22.30
C PRO A 159 -32.36 14.84 -21.77
N SER A 160 -32.79 14.91 -20.50
CA SER A 160 -32.81 16.15 -19.76
C SER A 160 -31.35 16.61 -19.66
N ASN A 161 -31.09 17.88 -19.95
CA ASN A 161 -29.81 18.52 -19.68
C ASN A 161 -29.45 18.35 -18.20
N ALA A 162 -28.72 17.29 -17.85
CA ALA A 162 -28.22 17.07 -16.51
C ALA A 162 -26.70 17.02 -16.62
N VAL A 163 -26.06 18.11 -16.23
CA VAL A 163 -24.60 18.15 -16.10
C VAL A 163 -24.24 17.20 -14.97
N THR A 164 -23.82 15.98 -15.27
CA THR A 164 -23.47 14.94 -14.31
C THR A 164 -21.98 14.99 -14.01
N SER A 165 -21.58 15.94 -13.18
CA SER A 165 -20.27 15.96 -12.54
C SER A 165 -20.12 14.82 -11.53
N ILE A 166 -18.89 14.39 -11.30
CA ILE A 166 -18.55 13.46 -10.22
C ILE A 166 -17.54 14.11 -9.29
N THR A 167 -17.72 13.87 -7.99
CA THR A 167 -16.74 14.16 -6.96
C THR A 167 -16.44 12.86 -6.20
N LEU A 168 -15.16 12.51 -6.07
CA LEU A 168 -14.70 11.40 -5.27
C LEU A 168 -13.89 11.95 -4.10
N VAL A 169 -14.39 11.78 -2.88
CA VAL A 169 -13.70 12.24 -1.66
C VAL A 169 -13.16 11.03 -0.91
N CYS A 170 -11.85 10.99 -0.68
CA CYS A 170 -11.25 9.93 0.14
C CYS A 170 -11.68 10.07 1.60
N ILE A 171 -12.27 9.02 2.16
CA ILE A 171 -12.78 8.99 3.54
C ILE A 171 -11.62 9.12 4.55
N THR A 172 -10.49 8.48 4.27
CA THR A 172 -9.35 8.42 5.19
C THR A 172 -8.41 9.62 5.05
N ASN A 173 -8.52 10.35 3.95
CA ASN A 173 -7.77 11.58 3.70
C ASN A 173 -8.60 12.53 2.81
N PRO A 174 -9.46 13.37 3.40
CA PRO A 174 -10.35 14.26 2.65
C PRO A 174 -9.64 15.22 1.68
N SER A 175 -8.35 15.52 1.90
CA SER A 175 -7.55 16.31 0.97
C SER A 175 -7.34 15.62 -0.39
N ALA A 176 -7.37 14.27 -0.42
CA ALA A 176 -7.40 13.50 -1.66
C ALA A 176 -8.82 13.50 -2.23
N THR A 177 -9.18 14.59 -2.89
CA THR A 177 -10.46 14.77 -3.57
C THR A 177 -10.25 14.93 -5.07
N PHE A 178 -11.03 14.21 -5.86
CA PHE A 178 -11.10 14.37 -7.31
C PHE A 178 -12.47 14.91 -7.71
N THR A 179 -12.50 15.79 -8.71
CA THR A 179 -13.74 16.28 -9.31
C THR A 179 -13.59 16.39 -10.82
N ALA A 180 -14.58 15.91 -11.56
CA ALA A 180 -14.62 16.05 -13.01
C ALA A 180 -16.05 16.33 -13.49
N LYS A 181 -16.15 17.02 -14.62
CA LYS A 181 -17.41 17.16 -15.36
C LYS A 181 -17.49 16.02 -16.36
N GLY A 182 -18.68 15.44 -16.53
CA GLY A 182 -18.91 14.37 -17.50
C GLY A 182 -18.54 14.82 -18.91
N LYS A 183 -17.51 14.20 -19.48
CA LYS A 183 -17.12 14.35 -20.89
C LYS A 183 -17.05 12.97 -21.50
N GLU A 184 -17.84 12.77 -22.56
CA GLU A 184 -18.00 11.46 -23.18
C GLU A 184 -16.66 10.85 -23.59
N GLY A 185 -16.40 9.62 -23.14
CA GLY A 185 -15.18 8.87 -23.45
C GLY A 185 -13.92 9.32 -22.69
N GLU A 186 -13.98 10.37 -21.86
CA GLU A 186 -12.85 10.79 -21.03
C GLU A 186 -12.63 9.80 -19.88
N LYS A 187 -11.40 9.25 -19.80
CA LYS A 187 -11.00 8.31 -18.76
C LYS A 187 -10.05 8.98 -17.77
N HIS A 188 -10.40 8.90 -16.50
CA HIS A 188 -9.58 9.35 -15.40
C HIS A 188 -8.94 8.15 -14.72
N LEU A 189 -7.61 8.08 -14.77
CA LEU A 189 -6.86 7.05 -14.08
C LEU A 189 -6.89 7.30 -12.57
N PHE A 190 -7.10 6.23 -11.80
CA PHE A 190 -6.87 6.19 -10.36
C PHE A 190 -5.78 5.15 -10.09
N GLY A 191 -4.76 5.56 -9.35
CA GLY A 191 -3.53 4.79 -9.18
C GLY A 191 -2.37 5.67 -8.74
N ARG A 192 -1.20 5.09 -8.51
CA ARG A 192 -0.02 5.86 -8.08
C ARG A 192 0.46 6.87 -9.12
N TYR A 193 0.14 6.68 -10.40
CA TYR A 193 0.46 7.62 -11.49
C TYR A 193 -0.72 8.50 -11.90
N SER A 194 -1.80 8.51 -11.11
CA SER A 194 -2.96 9.37 -11.36
C SER A 194 -2.70 10.84 -11.00
N LEU A 195 -3.68 11.70 -11.28
CA LEU A 195 -3.73 13.07 -10.79
C LEU A 195 -3.76 13.15 -9.25
N LEU A 196 -4.23 12.10 -8.57
CA LEU A 196 -4.17 11.95 -7.12
C LEU A 196 -2.91 11.18 -6.66
N GLY A 197 -1.95 10.96 -7.57
CA GLY A 197 -0.74 10.18 -7.34
C GLY A 197 0.07 10.69 -6.14
N GLU A 198 0.11 12.00 -5.89
CA GLU A 198 0.81 12.56 -4.73
C GLU A 198 0.33 12.00 -3.39
N TYR A 199 -0.96 11.64 -3.28
CA TYR A 199 -1.53 11.04 -2.07
C TYR A 199 -1.34 9.52 -2.02
N MET A 200 -1.22 8.86 -3.18
CA MET A 200 -1.24 7.40 -3.31
C MET A 200 0.13 6.79 -3.58
N GLN A 201 1.15 7.59 -3.95
CA GLN A 201 2.43 7.11 -4.47
C GLN A 201 3.18 6.14 -3.54
N HIS A 202 2.95 6.24 -2.24
CA HIS A 202 3.58 5.38 -1.23
C HIS A 202 2.72 4.19 -0.80
N ASP A 203 1.47 4.10 -1.26
CA ASP A 203 0.59 2.98 -0.92
C ASP A 203 0.85 1.80 -1.86
N THR A 204 1.49 0.76 -1.31
CA THR A 204 1.78 -0.50 -2.03
C THR A 204 0.53 -1.32 -2.35
N GLN A 205 -0.62 -1.01 -1.76
CA GLN A 205 -1.91 -1.61 -2.14
C GLN A 205 -2.39 -1.12 -3.51
N ILE A 206 -1.94 0.06 -3.93
CA ILE A 206 -2.44 0.72 -5.12
C ILE A 206 -1.44 0.50 -6.27
N GLY A 207 -1.97 0.05 -7.40
CA GLY A 207 -1.19 -0.15 -8.61
C GLY A 207 -0.83 1.20 -9.23
N SER A 208 0.19 1.24 -10.09
CA SER A 208 0.53 2.47 -10.82
C SER A 208 -0.64 2.96 -11.67
N GLU A 209 -1.29 2.01 -12.35
CA GLU A 209 -2.56 2.22 -13.05
C GLU A 209 -3.60 1.22 -12.52
N HIS A 210 -4.35 1.60 -11.49
CA HIS A 210 -5.15 0.65 -10.70
C HIS A 210 -6.57 0.48 -11.28
N CYS A 211 -7.30 1.57 -11.49
CA CYS A 211 -8.62 1.55 -12.12
C CYS A 211 -8.86 2.81 -12.94
N TYR A 212 -9.90 2.81 -13.77
CA TYR A 212 -10.38 4.01 -14.48
C TYR A 212 -11.79 4.36 -14.04
N VAL A 213 -12.03 5.66 -13.88
CA VAL A 213 -13.36 6.25 -13.77
C VAL A 213 -13.62 7.05 -15.03
N TYR A 214 -14.77 6.86 -15.67
CA TYR A 214 -15.07 7.53 -16.94
C TYR A 214 -16.56 7.77 -17.12
N PHE A 215 -16.87 8.74 -17.99
CA PHE A 215 -18.24 9.11 -18.32
C PHE A 215 -18.61 8.55 -19.70
N ALA A 216 -19.72 7.82 -19.76
CA ALA A 216 -20.24 7.27 -21.01
C ALA A 216 -21.78 7.24 -20.99
N ASN A 217 -22.44 7.45 -22.12
CA ASN A 217 -23.90 7.31 -22.23
C ASN A 217 -24.68 8.01 -21.09
N GLY A 218 -24.24 9.20 -20.68
CA GLY A 218 -24.89 9.96 -19.62
C GLY A 218 -24.62 9.50 -18.18
N ASN A 219 -23.74 8.50 -17.96
CA ASN A 219 -23.49 7.90 -16.65
C ASN A 219 -21.99 7.76 -16.34
N TRP A 220 -21.66 7.69 -15.06
CA TRP A 220 -20.30 7.40 -14.59
C TRP A 220 -20.09 5.91 -14.39
N TYR A 221 -18.90 5.44 -14.75
CA TYR A 221 -18.51 4.04 -14.64
C TYR A 221 -17.12 3.91 -14.03
N VAL A 222 -16.84 2.72 -13.51
CA VAL A 222 -15.53 2.29 -13.05
C VAL A 222 -15.14 0.96 -13.70
N THR A 223 -13.85 0.80 -14.00
CA THR A 223 -13.28 -0.45 -14.49
C THR A 223 -11.96 -0.75 -13.77
N ASN A 224 -11.83 -1.97 -13.28
CA ASN A 224 -10.59 -2.48 -12.68
C ASN A 224 -9.56 -2.83 -13.78
N LYS A 225 -8.33 -2.32 -13.67
CA LYS A 225 -7.24 -2.54 -14.63
C LYS A 225 -6.31 -3.67 -14.17
N LYS A 226 -6.85 -4.81 -13.75
CA LYS A 226 -6.06 -5.94 -13.21
C LYS A 226 -5.23 -5.56 -11.99
N ALA A 227 -5.81 -4.76 -11.10
CA ALA A 227 -5.15 -4.37 -9.87
C ALA A 227 -4.84 -5.61 -9.02
N SER A 228 -3.57 -5.85 -8.69
CA SER A 228 -3.14 -7.03 -7.92
C SER A 228 -3.82 -7.18 -6.55
N ASN A 229 -4.22 -6.06 -5.94
CA ASN A 229 -4.90 -6.05 -4.64
C ASN A 229 -6.42 -5.86 -4.76
N GLY A 230 -6.96 -5.84 -5.98
CA GLY A 230 -8.37 -5.66 -6.28
C GLY A 230 -8.85 -4.21 -6.20
N THR A 231 -9.95 -3.95 -6.90
CA THR A 231 -10.77 -2.73 -6.78
C THR A 231 -12.15 -3.16 -6.30
N PHE A 232 -12.73 -2.46 -5.34
CA PHE A 232 -14.00 -2.82 -4.73
C PHE A 232 -15.01 -1.69 -4.87
N LEU A 233 -16.27 -2.02 -5.16
CA LEU A 233 -17.40 -1.08 -5.18
C LEU A 233 -18.44 -1.57 -4.18
N ASN A 234 -18.74 -0.77 -3.15
CA ASN A 234 -19.65 -1.14 -2.07
C ASN A 234 -19.29 -2.51 -1.44
N GLU A 235 -18.00 -2.73 -1.16
CA GLU A 235 -17.43 -3.97 -0.61
C GLU A 235 -17.37 -5.17 -1.57
N GLU A 236 -17.94 -5.06 -2.77
CA GLU A 236 -17.87 -6.11 -3.80
C GLU A 236 -16.63 -5.97 -4.67
N LEU A 237 -15.89 -7.07 -4.88
CA LEU A 237 -14.71 -7.11 -5.74
C LEU A 237 -15.11 -6.98 -7.22
N LEU A 238 -14.52 -6.03 -7.92
CA LEU A 238 -14.75 -5.83 -9.35
C LEU A 238 -13.89 -6.79 -10.18
N ALA A 239 -14.54 -7.49 -11.12
CA ALA A 239 -13.84 -8.33 -12.08
C ALA A 239 -12.97 -7.49 -13.03
N ASP A 240 -11.82 -8.05 -13.40
CA ASP A 240 -10.86 -7.39 -14.28
C ASP A 240 -11.47 -7.02 -15.64
N GLY A 241 -11.29 -5.77 -16.07
CA GLY A 241 -11.78 -5.27 -17.36
C GLY A 241 -13.30 -5.12 -17.46
N THR A 242 -14.06 -5.52 -16.44
CA THR A 242 -15.51 -5.39 -16.42
C THR A 242 -15.92 -3.97 -16.02
N VAL A 243 -16.99 -3.48 -16.64
CA VAL A 243 -17.52 -2.13 -16.45
C VAL A 243 -18.63 -2.17 -15.41
N TYR A 244 -18.52 -1.31 -14.39
CA TYR A 244 -19.51 -1.20 -13.34
C TYR A 244 -20.03 0.24 -13.25
N PRO A 245 -21.36 0.45 -13.17
CA PRO A 245 -21.92 1.78 -13.00
C PRO A 245 -21.58 2.32 -11.61
N LEU A 246 -21.19 3.60 -11.55
CA LEU A 246 -21.06 4.33 -10.30
C LEU A 246 -22.38 5.02 -9.98
N THR A 247 -22.83 4.86 -8.74
CA THR A 247 -24.03 5.53 -8.22
C THR A 247 -23.66 6.56 -7.17
N ASP A 248 -24.53 7.55 -6.99
CA ASP A 248 -24.36 8.54 -5.93
C ASP A 248 -24.32 7.86 -4.56
N GLY A 249 -23.36 8.25 -3.71
CA GLY A 249 -23.14 7.66 -2.39
C GLY A 249 -22.31 6.36 -2.38
N ALA A 250 -21.97 5.79 -3.54
CA ALA A 250 -21.19 4.55 -3.61
C ALA A 250 -19.79 4.69 -2.99
N LEU A 251 -19.24 3.57 -2.51
CA LEU A 251 -17.91 3.48 -1.95
C LEU A 251 -16.96 2.75 -2.90
N LEU A 252 -16.02 3.49 -3.50
CA LEU A 252 -14.97 2.94 -4.35
C LEU A 252 -13.68 2.77 -3.55
N LYS A 253 -13.24 1.52 -3.37
CA LYS A 253 -12.04 1.19 -2.57
C LYS A 253 -10.94 0.58 -3.43
N LEU A 254 -9.71 1.05 -3.23
CA LEU A 254 -8.52 0.65 -3.97
C LEU A 254 -7.63 -0.23 -3.09
N GLY A 255 -7.71 -1.56 -3.29
CA GLY A 255 -7.03 -2.56 -2.47
C GLY A 255 -7.92 -3.23 -1.42
N HIS A 256 -7.49 -4.40 -0.94
CA HIS A 256 -8.29 -5.27 -0.07
C HIS A 256 -8.16 -4.95 1.43
N ARG A 257 -7.11 -4.23 1.85
CA ARG A 257 -6.86 -3.99 3.27
C ARG A 257 -7.90 -3.07 3.90
N PRO A 258 -8.16 -3.16 5.22
CA PRO A 258 -9.08 -2.26 5.90
C PRO A 258 -8.70 -0.78 5.81
N ASP A 259 -7.41 -0.48 5.65
CA ASP A 259 -6.84 0.86 5.59
C ASP A 259 -6.58 1.37 4.16
N SER A 260 -7.01 0.61 3.14
CA SER A 260 -6.95 1.02 1.73
C SER A 260 -7.73 2.31 1.48
N PHE A 261 -7.30 3.07 0.46
CA PHE A 261 -7.99 4.27 0.01
C PHE A 261 -9.43 3.94 -0.39
N THR A 262 -10.38 4.58 0.28
CA THR A 262 -11.80 4.44 0.01
C THR A 262 -12.40 5.80 -0.29
N PHE A 263 -13.03 5.92 -1.45
CA PHE A 263 -13.65 7.13 -1.96
C PHE A 263 -15.16 7.03 -1.82
N ARG A 264 -15.78 8.05 -1.24
CA ARG A 264 -17.22 8.27 -1.37
C ARG A 264 -17.47 9.00 -2.68
N VAL A 265 -18.37 8.43 -3.49
CA VAL A 265 -18.80 9.00 -4.77
C VAL A 265 -19.95 9.97 -4.52
N THR A 266 -19.89 11.12 -5.18
CA THR A 266 -21.01 12.07 -5.27
C THR A 266 -21.22 12.45 -6.72
N ILE A 267 -22.43 12.27 -7.25
CA ILE A 267 -22.80 12.61 -8.64
C ILE A 267 -23.84 13.73 -8.59
N ARG A 268 -23.61 14.81 -9.34
CA ARG A 268 -24.50 15.97 -9.41
C ARG A 268 -24.65 16.43 -10.83
#